data_AF-A0A1S2LQH9-F1
#
_entry.id   AF-A0A1S2LQH9-F1
#
_cell.length_a   1.000
_cell.length_b   1.000
_cell.length_c   1.000
_cell.angle_alpha   90.00
_cell.angle_beta   90.00
_cell.angle_gamma   90.00
#
_symmetry.space_group_name_H-M   'P 1'
#
loop_
_entity.id
_entity.type
_entity.pdbx_description
1 polymer ?
#
loop_
_entity_poly.entity_id
_entity_poly.type
_entity_poly.pdbx_seq_one_letter_code
_entity_poly.pdbx_strand_id
1 'polypeptide(L)'
;MALTFQDYKNRLLEEYDWLKTTYPIKDFKLKKLNIYNCKDYNKKYANGHQEKYKEKEIDAFVMEKISFDTIEMSIFMVLDEEHELDTIDLMVLEKGKINSDHLFFWMLYHEYGHIYQLQRTFRLKGYDGFLDEREETEELINQLYGQYCRGELFKEDLDLAYRNLWFEKEADDFANHVYQLRKHTLPKSL
;
A
#
# COMPACT_ATOMS: atom_id res chain seq x y z
N MET A 1 23.64 -14.73 0.82
CA MET A 1 22.58 -15.53 1.47
C MET A 1 21.33 -14.67 1.45
N ALA A 2 20.39 -14.99 0.56
CA ALA A 2 19.13 -14.26 0.46
C ALA A 2 18.38 -14.33 1.80
N LEU A 3 17.68 -13.25 2.17
CA LEU A 3 16.84 -13.23 3.37
C LEU A 3 15.76 -14.30 3.24
N THR A 4 15.43 -14.97 4.34
CA THR A 4 14.22 -15.80 4.34
C THR A 4 12.99 -14.90 4.41
N PHE A 5 11.83 -15.39 3.94
CA PHE A 5 10.53 -14.72 4.14
C PHE A 5 10.33 -14.24 5.58
N GLN A 6 10.73 -15.05 6.56
CA GLN A 6 10.59 -14.70 7.98
C GLN A 6 11.49 -13.52 8.38
N ASP A 7 12.72 -13.45 7.86
CA ASP A 7 13.62 -12.33 8.09
C ASP A 7 13.09 -11.05 7.44
N TYR A 8 12.62 -11.15 6.19
CA TYR A 8 12.06 -10.01 5.46
C TYR A 8 10.80 -9.46 6.15
N LYS A 9 9.91 -10.36 6.58
CA LYS A 9 8.73 -10.04 7.39
C LYS A 9 9.10 -9.34 8.69
N ASN A 10 10.11 -9.83 9.42
CA ASN A 10 10.54 -9.21 10.67
C ASN A 10 11.08 -7.79 10.43
N ARG A 11 11.85 -7.59 9.35
CA ARG A 11 12.36 -6.25 8.99
C ARG A 11 11.24 -5.28 8.63
N LEU A 12 10.23 -5.71 7.89
CA LEU A 12 9.06 -4.86 7.60
C LEU A 12 8.29 -4.48 8.87
N LEU A 13 8.17 -5.39 9.84
CA LEU A 13 7.57 -5.09 11.14
C LEU A 13 8.39 -4.05 11.92
N GLU A 14 9.72 -4.18 11.93
CA GLU A 14 10.63 -3.20 12.54
C GLU A 14 10.50 -1.82 11.89
N GLU A 15 10.45 -1.75 10.55
CA GLU A 15 10.24 -0.49 9.82
C GLU A 15 8.87 0.11 10.11
N TYR A 16 7.83 -0.70 10.23
CA TYR A 16 6.49 -0.25 10.59
C TYR A 16 6.41 0.30 12.02
N ASP A 17 7.11 -0.32 12.98
CA ASP A 17 7.23 0.20 14.34
C ASP A 17 8.00 1.53 14.37
N TRP A 18 9.05 1.65 13.55
CA TRP A 18 9.78 2.90 13.37
C TRP A 18 8.90 4.01 12.77
N LEU A 19 8.10 3.69 11.73
CA LEU A 19 7.14 4.62 11.12
C LEU A 19 6.15 5.15 12.15
N LYS A 20 5.53 4.27 12.95
CA LYS A 20 4.60 4.67 14.04
C LYS A 20 5.22 5.62 15.04
N THR A 21 6.51 5.49 15.30
CA THR A 21 7.23 6.34 16.25
C THR A 21 7.60 7.70 15.61
N THR A 22 8.02 7.68 14.35
CA THR A 22 8.55 8.86 13.65
C THR A 22 7.45 9.74 13.05
N TYR A 23 6.39 9.11 12.52
CA TYR A 23 5.25 9.73 11.88
C TYR A 23 3.95 9.36 12.61
N PRO A 24 3.81 9.74 13.90
CA PRO A 24 2.73 9.22 14.73
C PRO A 24 1.35 9.55 14.17
N ILE A 25 0.53 8.51 14.11
CA ILE A 25 -0.87 8.62 13.72
C ILE A 25 -1.71 8.96 14.96
N LYS A 26 -2.31 10.16 15.00
CA LYS A 26 -3.20 10.70 16.04
C LYS A 26 -4.64 10.62 15.58
N ASP A 27 -5.58 10.48 16.52
CA ASP A 27 -7.04 10.42 16.27
C ASP A 27 -7.53 9.16 15.53
N PHE A 28 -6.62 8.39 14.93
CA PHE A 28 -6.87 7.04 14.42
C PHE A 28 -6.17 5.98 15.26
N LYS A 29 -6.71 4.76 15.23
CA LYS A 29 -6.08 3.59 15.84
C LYS A 29 -5.47 2.71 14.77
N LEU A 30 -4.16 2.78 14.63
CA LEU A 30 -3.41 1.94 13.73
C LEU A 30 -3.15 0.56 14.38
N LYS A 31 -3.80 -0.50 13.88
CA LYS A 31 -3.88 -1.80 14.58
C LYS A 31 -2.71 -2.74 14.32
N LYS A 32 -2.50 -3.14 13.07
CA LYS A 32 -1.53 -4.19 12.72
C LYS A 32 -1.09 -4.04 11.27
N LEU A 33 0.18 -4.33 11.02
CA LEU A 33 0.70 -4.67 9.71
C LEU A 33 0.51 -6.17 9.53
N ASN A 34 -0.32 -6.56 8.56
CA ASN A 34 -0.55 -7.96 8.24
C ASN A 34 0.35 -8.36 7.08
N ILE A 35 1.20 -9.36 7.27
CA ILE A 35 2.13 -9.85 6.25
C ILE A 35 1.91 -11.35 6.04
N TYR A 36 1.55 -11.73 4.81
CA TYR A 36 1.32 -13.11 4.40
C TYR A 36 2.22 -13.46 3.22
N ASN A 37 2.53 -14.75 3.05
CA ASN A 37 2.86 -15.28 1.74
C ASN A 37 1.56 -15.67 1.01
N CYS A 38 1.61 -15.87 -0.30
CA CYS A 38 0.45 -16.23 -1.12
C CYS A 38 -0.30 -17.46 -0.59
N LYS A 39 0.43 -18.49 -0.13
CA LYS A 39 -0.13 -19.72 0.43
C LYS A 39 -0.97 -19.48 1.70
N ASP A 40 -0.44 -18.71 2.64
CA ASP A 40 -1.09 -18.40 3.91
C ASP A 40 -2.29 -17.47 3.71
N TYR A 41 -2.19 -16.53 2.76
CA TYR A 41 -3.31 -15.68 2.36
C TYR A 41 -4.47 -16.51 1.81
N ASN A 42 -4.21 -17.34 0.80
CA ASN A 42 -5.20 -18.20 0.17
C ASN A 42 -5.85 -19.14 1.20
N LYS A 43 -5.06 -19.72 2.13
CA LYS A 43 -5.61 -20.56 3.21
C LYS A 43 -6.59 -19.82 4.11
N LYS A 44 -6.34 -18.53 4.39
CA LYS A 44 -7.15 -17.73 5.32
C LYS A 44 -8.41 -17.15 4.68
N TYR A 45 -8.36 -16.77 3.39
CA TYR A 45 -9.41 -15.98 2.75
C TYR A 45 -10.17 -16.70 1.61
N ALA A 46 -9.72 -17.87 1.12
CA ALA A 46 -10.35 -18.55 -0.02
C ALA A 46 -11.77 -19.13 0.22
N ASN A 47 -12.28 -19.13 1.45
CA ASN A 47 -13.57 -19.75 1.79
C ASN A 47 -14.75 -18.77 1.92
N GLY A 48 -14.54 -17.47 1.67
CA GLY A 48 -15.56 -16.43 1.92
C GLY A 48 -15.74 -15.45 0.76
N HIS A 49 -16.23 -15.93 -0.39
CA HIS A 49 -16.76 -15.10 -1.50
C HIS A 49 -15.86 -13.99 -2.09
N GLN A 50 -14.57 -13.93 -1.73
CA GLN A 50 -13.55 -13.19 -2.46
C GLN A 50 -12.81 -14.18 -3.38
N GLU A 51 -12.57 -13.76 -4.62
CA GLU A 51 -12.01 -14.60 -5.69
C GLU A 51 -10.81 -15.42 -5.19
N LYS A 52 -10.72 -16.69 -5.62
CA LYS A 52 -9.48 -17.45 -5.44
C LYS A 52 -8.41 -16.74 -6.28
N TYR A 53 -7.61 -15.90 -5.65
CA TYR A 53 -6.52 -15.22 -6.32
C TYR A 53 -5.57 -16.29 -6.88
N LYS A 54 -5.34 -16.23 -8.21
CA LYS A 54 -4.23 -16.97 -8.81
C LYS A 54 -2.95 -16.47 -8.15
N GLU A 55 -2.03 -17.39 -7.90
CA GLU A 55 -0.76 -17.21 -7.18
C GLU A 55 0.21 -16.18 -7.81
N LYS A 56 -0.25 -15.22 -8.63
CA LYS A 56 0.58 -14.32 -9.45
C LYS A 56 0.05 -12.89 -9.60
N GLU A 57 -1.08 -12.53 -9.01
CA GLU A 57 -1.72 -11.21 -9.21
C GLU A 57 -2.23 -10.65 -7.88
N ILE A 58 -1.34 -10.31 -6.95
CA ILE A 58 -1.76 -9.57 -5.75
C ILE A 58 -0.83 -8.39 -5.50
N ASP A 59 -1.26 -7.24 -6.00
CA ASP A 59 -0.87 -5.93 -5.50
C ASP A 59 -1.36 -5.77 -4.05
N ALA A 60 -0.47 -5.30 -3.19
CA ALA A 60 -0.72 -5.20 -1.77
C ALA A 60 -1.76 -4.11 -1.44
N PHE A 61 -3.04 -4.46 -1.22
CA PHE A 61 -3.91 -3.78 -0.25
C PHE A 61 -5.27 -4.48 -0.02
N VAL A 62 -5.74 -4.51 1.25
CA VAL A 62 -7.17 -4.57 1.61
C VAL A 62 -7.42 -3.71 2.87
N MET A 63 -8.21 -2.65 2.71
CA MET A 63 -8.75 -1.82 3.80
C MET A 63 -9.75 -2.65 4.63
N GLU A 64 -9.39 -3.08 5.84
CA GLU A 64 -10.20 -4.09 6.55
C GLU A 64 -11.45 -3.51 7.24
N LYS A 65 -11.47 -2.25 7.74
CA LYS A 65 -12.66 -1.67 8.39
C LYS A 65 -12.54 -0.19 8.75
N ILE A 66 -13.56 0.63 8.49
CA ILE A 66 -13.77 1.93 9.13
C ILE A 66 -14.90 1.76 10.16
N SER A 67 -14.66 2.06 11.44
CA SER A 67 -15.71 2.13 12.48
C SER A 67 -15.94 3.56 12.93
N PHE A 68 -17.21 3.91 13.18
CA PHE A 68 -17.70 5.29 13.32
C PHE A 68 -17.19 6.02 14.57
N ASP A 69 -16.90 5.28 15.65
CA ASP A 69 -16.56 5.89 16.95
C ASP A 69 -15.04 6.04 17.17
N THR A 70 -14.26 5.22 16.44
CA THR A 70 -12.80 5.26 16.34
C THR A 70 -12.42 4.71 14.98
N ILE A 71 -11.76 5.51 14.14
CA ILE A 71 -11.31 5.05 12.83
C ILE A 71 -10.09 4.14 13.06
N GLU A 72 -10.27 2.85 12.78
CA GLU A 72 -9.22 1.83 12.92
C GLU A 72 -8.64 1.52 11.53
N MET A 73 -7.32 1.41 11.40
CA MET A 73 -6.68 1.13 10.11
C MET A 73 -5.62 0.03 10.24
N SER A 74 -5.44 -0.71 9.15
CA SER A 74 -4.46 -1.79 9.03
C SER A 74 -3.83 -1.75 7.65
N ILE A 75 -2.51 -1.96 7.59
CA ILE A 75 -1.81 -2.20 6.34
C ILE A 75 -1.78 -3.72 6.11
N PHE A 76 -2.02 -4.12 4.87
CA PHE A 76 -2.01 -5.50 4.44
C PHE A 76 -1.01 -5.66 3.30
N MET A 77 -0.07 -6.59 3.44
CA MET A 77 0.96 -6.90 2.45
C MET A 77 1.01 -8.40 2.20
N VAL A 78 1.06 -8.77 0.92
CA VAL A 78 1.42 -10.11 0.48
C VAL A 78 2.83 -10.02 -0.08
N LEU A 79 3.74 -10.80 0.48
CA LEU A 79 5.10 -10.91 -0.05
C LEU A 79 5.13 -12.16 -0.90
N ASP A 80 5.30 -11.96 -2.19
CA ASP A 80 5.62 -13.03 -3.11
C ASP A 80 7.07 -12.81 -3.57
N GLU A 81 7.98 -13.65 -3.10
CA GLU A 81 9.40 -13.59 -3.48
C GLU A 81 9.61 -14.02 -4.94
N GLU A 82 8.62 -14.67 -5.56
CA GLU A 82 8.60 -15.03 -6.98
C GLU A 82 7.85 -14.00 -7.85
N HIS A 83 7.42 -12.87 -7.27
CA HIS A 83 6.72 -11.79 -7.99
C HIS A 83 7.60 -11.24 -9.12
N GLU A 84 7.12 -11.39 -10.36
CA GLU A 84 7.72 -10.70 -11.50
C GLU A 84 7.30 -9.23 -11.42
N LEU A 85 8.29 -8.32 -11.42
CA LEU A 85 8.05 -6.88 -11.41
C LEU A 85 7.19 -6.51 -12.61
N ASP A 86 6.05 -5.89 -12.35
CA ASP A 86 5.19 -5.38 -13.41
C ASP A 86 5.66 -4.01 -13.92
N THR A 87 4.90 -3.43 -14.86
CA THR A 87 5.26 -2.12 -15.44
C THR A 87 5.25 -1.01 -14.38
N ILE A 88 4.33 -1.06 -13.43
CA ILE A 88 4.20 -0.05 -12.38
C ILE A 88 5.33 -0.19 -11.36
N ASP A 89 5.66 -1.41 -10.95
CA ASP A 89 6.80 -1.71 -10.09
C ASP A 89 8.08 -1.14 -10.70
N LEU A 90 8.36 -1.44 -11.97
CA LEU A 90 9.53 -0.94 -12.67
C LEU A 90 9.54 0.60 -12.74
N MET A 91 8.40 1.22 -13.02
CA MET A 91 8.27 2.67 -13.03
C MET A 91 8.55 3.31 -11.66
N VAL A 92 8.07 2.70 -10.58
CA VAL A 92 8.33 3.14 -9.20
C VAL A 92 9.80 3.04 -8.90
N LEU A 93 10.42 1.89 -9.19
CA LEU A 93 11.84 1.66 -8.98
C LEU A 93 12.71 2.70 -9.71
N GLU A 94 12.39 2.98 -10.97
CA GLU A 94 13.11 3.96 -11.77
C GLU A 94 12.92 5.39 -11.26
N LYS A 95 11.68 5.86 -11.11
CA LYS A 95 11.36 7.24 -10.70
C LYS A 95 11.86 7.53 -9.28
N GLY A 96 11.64 6.60 -8.37
CA GLY A 96 12.04 6.72 -6.96
C GLY A 96 13.52 6.44 -6.71
N LYS A 97 14.26 5.95 -7.73
CA LYS A 97 15.63 5.45 -7.60
C LYS A 97 15.76 4.44 -6.46
N ILE A 98 14.82 3.48 -6.45
CA ILE A 98 14.68 2.47 -5.41
C ILE A 98 15.43 1.22 -5.86
N ASN A 99 16.25 0.65 -4.98
CA ASN A 99 16.81 -0.68 -5.18
C ASN A 99 15.65 -1.70 -5.22
N SER A 100 15.61 -2.58 -6.22
CA SER A 100 14.56 -3.60 -6.37
C SER A 100 14.37 -4.45 -5.12
N ASP A 101 15.45 -4.74 -4.38
CA ASP A 101 15.40 -5.47 -3.10
C ASP A 101 14.54 -4.78 -2.03
N HIS A 102 14.36 -3.47 -2.18
CA HIS A 102 13.68 -2.62 -1.21
C HIS A 102 12.24 -2.28 -1.64
N LEU A 103 11.71 -2.87 -2.71
CA LEU A 103 10.39 -2.54 -3.24
C LEU A 103 9.30 -2.64 -2.18
N PHE A 104 9.21 -3.76 -1.46
CA PHE A 104 8.20 -3.94 -0.41
C PHE A 104 8.37 -2.98 0.78
N PHE A 105 9.59 -2.52 1.08
CA PHE A 105 9.79 -1.47 2.07
C PHE A 105 9.23 -0.14 1.58
N TRP A 106 9.45 0.18 0.31
CA TRP A 106 8.85 1.36 -0.31
C TRP A 106 7.31 1.25 -0.34
N MET A 107 6.75 0.09 -0.67
CA MET A 107 5.30 -0.15 -0.64
C MET A 107 4.74 0.05 0.77
N LEU A 108 5.41 -0.47 1.81
CA LEU A 108 5.03 -0.21 3.19
C LEU A 108 4.96 1.30 3.49
N TYR A 109 5.93 2.07 3.02
CA TYR A 109 5.93 3.52 3.21
C TYR A 109 4.79 4.19 2.43
N HIS A 110 4.51 3.77 1.20
CA HIS A 110 3.40 4.25 0.39
C HIS A 110 2.04 4.02 1.07
N GLU A 111 1.77 2.79 1.52
CA GLU A 111 0.55 2.45 2.25
C GLU A 111 0.41 3.24 3.56
N TYR A 112 1.53 3.48 4.25
CA TYR A 112 1.54 4.33 5.42
C TYR A 112 1.25 5.81 5.06
N GLY A 113 1.70 6.25 3.89
CA GLY A 113 1.46 7.59 3.35
C GLY A 113 -0.02 7.89 3.18
N HIS A 114 -0.79 6.96 2.61
CA HIS A 114 -2.26 7.07 2.52
C HIS A 114 -2.91 7.32 3.87
N ILE A 115 -2.53 6.53 4.88
CA ILE A 115 -3.04 6.68 6.25
C ILE A 115 -2.64 8.03 6.86
N TYR A 116 -1.40 8.45 6.63
CA TYR A 116 -0.88 9.72 7.12
C TYR A 116 -1.62 10.92 6.49
N GLN A 117 -1.93 10.83 5.21
CA GLN A 117 -2.72 11.83 4.47
C GLN A 117 -4.16 11.90 5.01
N LEU A 118 -4.86 10.77 5.13
CA LEU A 118 -6.22 10.72 5.66
C LEU A 118 -6.30 11.38 7.05
N GLN A 119 -5.27 11.16 7.88
CA GLN A 119 -5.19 11.85 9.16
C GLN A 119 -5.02 13.35 9.02
N ARG A 120 -4.14 13.80 8.14
CA ARG A 120 -3.93 15.23 7.91
C ARG A 120 -5.26 15.88 7.47
N THR A 121 -6.00 15.23 6.59
CA THR A 121 -7.33 15.68 6.15
C THR A 121 -8.29 15.77 7.32
N PHE A 122 -8.42 14.71 8.13
CA PHE A 122 -9.28 14.71 9.32
C PHE A 122 -8.91 15.85 10.31
N ARG A 123 -7.62 16.08 10.55
CA ARG A 123 -7.16 17.16 11.43
C ARG A 123 -7.45 18.56 10.89
N LEU A 124 -7.43 18.75 9.58
CA LEU A 124 -7.60 20.06 8.94
C LEU A 124 -9.05 20.39 8.62
N LYS A 125 -9.82 19.39 8.18
CA LYS A 125 -11.19 19.55 7.68
C LYS A 125 -12.25 18.90 8.57
N GLY A 126 -11.86 18.18 9.63
CA GLY A 126 -12.78 17.46 10.49
C GLY A 126 -13.28 16.15 9.87
N TYR A 127 -14.25 15.53 10.53
CA TYR A 127 -14.84 14.25 10.09
C TYR A 127 -15.54 14.37 8.73
N ASP A 128 -16.30 15.45 8.51
CA ASP A 128 -17.04 15.65 7.27
C ASP A 128 -16.09 15.79 6.08
N GLY A 129 -15.04 16.61 6.20
CA GLY A 129 -14.06 16.74 5.12
C GLY A 129 -13.19 15.49 4.90
N PHE A 130 -13.08 14.60 5.89
CA PHE A 130 -12.51 13.26 5.70
C PHE A 130 -13.44 12.36 4.89
N LEU A 131 -14.75 12.40 5.16
CA LEU A 131 -15.73 11.64 4.39
C LEU A 131 -15.81 12.14 2.95
N ASP A 132 -15.86 13.45 2.74
CA ASP A 132 -15.90 14.07 1.41
C ASP A 132 -14.71 13.61 0.54
N GLU A 133 -13.49 13.67 1.10
CA GLU A 133 -12.27 13.28 0.37
C GLU A 133 -12.21 11.78 0.08
N ARG A 134 -12.73 10.96 1.01
CA ARG A 134 -12.86 9.51 0.80
C ARG A 134 -13.87 9.21 -0.31
N GLU A 135 -15.02 9.88 -0.31
CA GLU A 135 -16.05 9.71 -1.33
C GLU A 135 -15.55 10.16 -2.72
N GLU A 136 -14.86 11.30 -2.80
CA GLU A 136 -14.21 11.78 -4.02
C GLU A 136 -13.18 10.77 -4.55
N THR A 137 -12.36 10.22 -3.66
CA THR A 137 -11.38 9.18 -4.00
C THR A 137 -12.06 7.93 -4.55
N GLU A 138 -13.12 7.46 -3.87
CA GLU A 138 -13.89 6.28 -4.29
C GLU A 138 -14.60 6.50 -5.63
N GLU A 139 -15.17 7.68 -5.88
CA GLU A 139 -15.77 8.02 -7.18
C GLU A 139 -14.75 8.01 -8.31
N LEU A 140 -13.58 8.63 -8.12
CA LEU A 140 -12.52 8.66 -9.15
C LEU A 140 -12.04 7.25 -9.51
N ILE A 141 -11.81 6.40 -8.51
CA ILE A 141 -11.41 5.01 -8.71
C ILE A 141 -12.51 4.26 -9.47
N ASN A 142 -13.77 4.38 -9.04
CA ASN A 142 -14.91 3.73 -9.68
C ASN A 142 -15.12 4.20 -11.13
N GLN A 143 -14.85 5.47 -11.43
CA GLN A 143 -14.92 5.99 -12.79
C GLN A 143 -13.88 5.34 -13.70
N LEU A 144 -12.63 5.25 -13.26
CA LEU A 144 -11.55 4.60 -14.00
C LEU A 144 -11.83 3.11 -14.25
N TYR A 145 -12.24 2.37 -13.21
CA TYR A 145 -12.64 0.98 -13.36
C TYR A 145 -13.86 0.82 -14.26
N GLY A 146 -14.82 1.74 -14.18
CA GLY A 146 -15.97 1.79 -15.07
C GLY A 146 -15.57 1.91 -16.54
N GLN A 147 -14.60 2.77 -16.86
CA GLN A 147 -14.05 2.92 -18.22
C GLN A 147 -13.37 1.64 -18.70
N TYR A 148 -12.53 1.02 -17.85
CA TYR A 148 -11.91 -0.27 -18.15
C TYR A 148 -12.94 -1.38 -18.42
N CYS A 149 -13.95 -1.52 -17.56
CA CYS A 149 -15.02 -2.50 -17.72
C CYS A 149 -15.85 -2.30 -19.00
N ARG A 150 -15.97 -1.06 -19.50
CA ARG A 150 -16.61 -0.75 -20.79
C ARG A 150 -15.68 -0.94 -21.99
N GLY A 151 -14.40 -1.28 -21.77
CA GLY A 151 -13.39 -1.42 -22.82
C GLY A 151 -12.90 -0.09 -23.40
N GLU A 152 -13.11 1.02 -22.68
CA GLU A 152 -12.68 2.36 -23.09
C GLU A 152 -11.20 2.61 -22.78
N LEU A 153 -10.61 1.81 -21.89
CA LEU A 153 -9.20 1.85 -21.48
C LEU A 153 -8.61 0.44 -21.45
N PHE A 154 -7.34 0.31 -21.83
CA PHE A 154 -6.57 -0.90 -21.59
C PHE A 154 -6.09 -0.95 -20.13
N LYS A 155 -5.70 -2.14 -19.65
CA LYS A 155 -5.22 -2.34 -18.29
C LYS A 155 -3.99 -1.47 -17.97
N GLU A 156 -3.03 -1.39 -18.90
CA GLU A 156 -1.83 -0.55 -18.75
C GLU A 156 -2.18 0.95 -18.60
N ASP A 157 -3.15 1.44 -19.38
CA ASP A 157 -3.62 2.83 -19.30
C ASP A 157 -4.40 3.09 -18.00
N LEU A 158 -5.19 2.11 -17.55
CA LEU A 158 -5.88 2.16 -16.26
C LEU A 158 -4.88 2.30 -15.11
N ASP A 159 -3.82 1.48 -15.10
CA ASP A 159 -2.82 1.48 -14.03
C ASP A 159 -2.03 2.79 -14.00
N LEU A 160 -1.68 3.31 -15.18
CA LEU A 160 -1.08 4.65 -15.32
C LEU A 160 -2.02 5.77 -14.85
N ALA A 161 -3.30 5.70 -15.20
CA ALA A 161 -4.29 6.70 -14.80
C ALA A 161 -4.53 6.68 -13.29
N TYR A 162 -4.70 5.48 -12.71
CA TYR A 162 -4.82 5.26 -11.27
C TYR A 162 -3.61 5.84 -10.55
N ARG A 163 -2.39 5.54 -11.02
CA ARG A 163 -1.17 6.05 -10.39
C ARG A 163 -0.98 7.56 -10.50
N ASN A 164 -1.67 8.19 -11.45
CA ASN A 164 -1.62 9.64 -11.62
C ASN A 164 -2.64 10.40 -10.76
N LEU A 165 -3.50 9.69 -10.02
CA LEU A 165 -4.40 10.28 -9.05
C LEU A 165 -3.61 11.02 -7.96
N TRP A 166 -4.21 12.08 -7.43
CA TRP A 166 -3.51 13.01 -6.56
C TRP A 166 -3.16 12.37 -5.21
N PHE A 167 -4.03 11.52 -4.65
CA PHE A 167 -3.77 10.81 -3.38
C PHE A 167 -2.67 9.74 -3.54
N GLU A 168 -2.59 9.07 -4.69
CA GLU A 168 -1.48 8.17 -5.03
C GLU A 168 -0.15 8.93 -5.10
N LYS A 169 -0.16 10.13 -5.69
CA LYS A 169 1.04 11.00 -5.74
C LYS A 169 1.48 11.49 -4.37
N GLU A 170 0.54 11.86 -3.49
CA GLU A 170 0.88 12.26 -2.12
C GLU A 170 1.49 11.10 -1.32
N ALA A 171 0.94 9.90 -1.47
CA ALA A 171 1.49 8.68 -0.88
C ALA A 171 2.88 8.34 -1.44
N ASP A 172 3.10 8.50 -2.75
CA ASP A 172 4.41 8.35 -3.39
C ASP A 172 5.44 9.33 -2.89
N ASP A 173 5.07 10.61 -2.76
CA ASP A 173 5.96 11.64 -2.27
C ASP A 173 6.39 11.34 -0.83
N PHE A 174 5.44 10.89 0.01
CA PHE A 174 5.75 10.41 1.36
C PHE A 174 6.69 9.20 1.32
N ALA A 175 6.37 8.18 0.52
CA ALA A 175 7.15 6.95 0.42
C ALA A 175 8.58 7.21 -0.06
N ASN A 176 8.72 8.03 -1.09
CA ASN A 176 10.01 8.45 -1.64
C ASN A 176 10.82 9.22 -0.60
N HIS A 177 10.21 10.16 0.12
CA HIS A 177 10.88 10.90 1.18
C HIS A 177 11.42 9.94 2.26
N VAL A 178 10.57 9.07 2.79
CA VAL A 178 10.96 8.11 3.83
C VAL A 178 12.02 7.14 3.31
N TYR A 179 11.86 6.63 2.10
CA TYR A 179 12.82 5.73 1.48
C TYR A 179 14.20 6.35 1.35
N GLN A 180 14.30 7.60 0.87
CA GLN A 180 15.61 8.25 0.74
C GLN A 180 16.30 8.43 2.11
N LEU A 181 15.53 8.62 3.18
CA LEU A 181 16.03 8.66 4.55
C LEU A 181 16.47 7.28 5.07
N ARG A 182 15.75 6.21 4.71
CA ARG A 182 15.93 4.86 5.30
C ARG A 182 16.76 3.90 4.46
N LYS A 183 16.94 4.13 3.16
CA LYS A 183 17.55 3.16 2.23
C LYS A 183 18.93 2.62 2.61
N HIS A 184 19.66 3.33 3.47
CA HIS A 184 20.98 2.91 3.97
C HIS A 184 20.92 1.95 5.17
N THR A 185 19.77 1.87 5.86
CA THR A 185 19.50 0.93 6.96
C THR A 185 18.77 -0.32 6.50
N LEU A 186 18.23 -0.31 5.27
CA LEU A 186 17.49 -1.42 4.70
C LEU A 186 18.43 -2.56 4.28
N PRO A 187 17.97 -3.81 4.39
CA PRO A 187 18.77 -4.94 3.99
C PRO A 187 18.85 -5.03 2.45
N LYS A 188 20.03 -5.34 1.93
CA LYS A 188 20.21 -5.63 0.50
C LYS A 188 20.07 -7.14 0.27
N SER A 189 19.53 -7.54 -0.88
CA SER A 189 19.75 -8.91 -1.31
C SER A 189 21.24 -9.06 -1.65
N LEU A 190 21.81 -10.22 -1.30
CA LEU A 190 23.24 -10.52 -1.49
C LEU A 190 23.51 -11.01 -2.91
#